data_AF-A0A8T4S3Z5-F1
#
_entry.id   AF-A0A8T4S3Z5-F1
#
_cell.length_a   1.000
_cell.length_b   1.000
_cell.length_c   1.000
_cell.angle_alpha   90.00
_cell.angle_beta   90.00
_cell.angle_gamma   90.00
#
_symmetry.space_group_name_H-M   'P 1'
#
loop_
_entity.id
_entity.type
_entity.pdbx_description
1 polymer ?
#
loop_
_entity_poly.entity_id
_entity_poly.type
_entity_poly.pdbx_seq_one_letter_code
_entity_poly.pdbx_strand_id
1 'polypeptide(L)'
;MLTNIINNLKKTKDLGNIHVLDNKLKSRISKLEDKNNIGVHECLKRKNTIMLTHDSRFRSPEGEIVLKDKKGILFPGVPFSEVKAVNVISSSPSKKIHALLMKKFKLKLKDEATLLIGFD
;
A
#
# COMPACT_ATOMS: atom_id res chain seq x y z
N MET A 1 5.43 9.93 -16.46
CA MET A 1 5.61 10.06 -15.00
C MET A 1 5.37 8.73 -14.27
N LEU A 2 4.16 8.14 -14.32
CA LEU A 2 3.85 6.85 -13.69
C LEU A 2 4.83 5.72 -14.06
N THR A 3 5.18 5.59 -15.35
CA THR A 3 6.16 4.59 -15.82
C THR A 3 7.52 4.75 -15.16
N ASN A 4 8.00 5.98 -14.96
CA ASN A 4 9.29 6.24 -14.32
C ASN A 4 9.25 5.85 -12.83
N ILE A 5 8.15 6.16 -12.15
CA ILE A 5 7.93 5.74 -10.75
C ILE A 5 7.95 4.22 -10.63
N ILE A 6 7.22 3.50 -11.49
CA ILE A 6 7.21 2.04 -11.51
C ILE A 6 8.62 1.49 -11.78
N ASN A 7 9.36 2.07 -12.72
CA ASN A 7 10.72 1.65 -13.03
C ASN A 7 11.68 1.88 -11.87
N ASN A 8 11.50 2.96 -11.10
CA ASN A 8 12.29 3.21 -9.90
C ASN A 8 11.96 2.19 -8.80
N LEU A 9 10.67 1.94 -8.55
CA LEU A 9 10.23 0.93 -7.57
C LEU A 9 10.75 -0.47 -7.92
N LYS A 10 10.81 -0.84 -9.20
CA LYS A 10 11.41 -2.11 -9.65
C LYS A 10 12.91 -2.23 -9.36
N LYS A 11 13.61 -1.11 -9.19
CA LYS A 11 15.03 -1.05 -8.83
C LYS A 11 15.25 -0.97 -7.32
N THR A 12 14.21 -0.65 -6.55
CA THR A 12 14.29 -0.63 -5.10
C THR A 12 14.42 -2.05 -4.57
N LYS A 13 15.42 -2.26 -3.72
CA LYS A 13 15.70 -3.55 -3.11
C LYS A 13 14.53 -3.99 -2.21
N ASP A 14 14.29 -5.29 -2.17
CA ASP A 14 13.31 -5.94 -1.28
C ASP A 14 11.84 -5.53 -1.53
N LEU A 15 11.56 -4.90 -2.68
CA LEU A 15 10.21 -4.69 -3.21
C LEU A 15 9.92 -5.62 -4.39
N GLY A 16 8.70 -6.13 -4.46
CA GLY A 16 8.24 -7.07 -5.47
C GLY A 16 6.83 -6.77 -5.98
N ASN A 17 6.43 -7.52 -7.01
CA ASN A 17 5.04 -7.62 -7.50
C ASN A 17 4.30 -6.29 -7.64
N ILE A 18 4.81 -5.41 -8.49
CA ILE A 18 4.30 -4.05 -8.66
C ILE A 18 3.10 -4.04 -9.63
N HIS A 19 1.93 -3.64 -9.14
CA HIS A 19 0.69 -3.56 -9.90
C HIS A 19 -0.04 -2.24 -9.67
N VAL A 20 -0.49 -1.59 -10.74
CA VAL A 20 -1.37 -0.41 -10.63
C VAL A 20 -2.80 -0.88 -10.40
N LEU A 21 -3.48 -0.28 -9.42
CA LEU A 21 -4.87 -0.58 -9.12
C LEU A 21 -5.81 0.26 -9.99
N ASP A 22 -6.75 -0.41 -10.65
CA ASP A 22 -7.84 0.26 -11.36
C ASP A 22 -8.91 0.80 -10.38
N ASN A 23 -9.74 1.75 -10.84
CA ASN A 23 -10.77 2.39 -10.00
C ASN A 23 -11.82 1.39 -9.47
N LYS A 24 -12.12 0.32 -10.22
CA LYS A 24 -13.09 -0.70 -9.79
C LYS A 24 -12.54 -1.49 -8.61
N LEU A 25 -11.27 -1.87 -8.68
CA LEU A 25 -10.56 -2.57 -7.62
C LEU A 25 -10.37 -1.66 -6.40
N LYS A 26 -10.00 -0.39 -6.60
CA LYS A 26 -9.90 0.59 -5.51
C LYS A 26 -11.22 0.75 -4.75
N SER A 27 -12.33 0.91 -5.46
CA SER A 27 -13.67 0.99 -4.85
C SER A 27 -14.02 -0.28 -4.06
N ARG A 28 -13.68 -1.45 -4.61
CA ARG A 28 -13.91 -2.72 -3.92
C ARG A 28 -13.09 -2.84 -2.63
N ILE A 29 -11.82 -2.46 -2.66
CA ILE A 29 -10.95 -2.49 -1.48
C ILE A 29 -11.49 -1.54 -0.41
N SER A 30 -11.81 -0.30 -0.78
CA SER A 30 -12.32 0.70 0.18
C SER A 30 -13.59 0.23 0.91
N LYS A 31 -14.47 -0.53 0.26
CA LYS A 31 -15.67 -1.10 0.90
C LYS A 31 -15.39 -2.27 1.85
N LEU A 32 -14.27 -2.97 1.65
CA LEU A 32 -13.95 -4.22 2.37
C LEU A 32 -12.89 -4.04 3.45
N GLU A 33 -12.14 -2.94 3.41
CA GLU A 33 -11.07 -2.61 4.35
C GLU A 33 -11.63 -2.14 5.71
N ASP A 34 -10.83 -2.32 6.76
CA ASP A 34 -11.14 -1.78 8.08
C ASP A 34 -11.28 -0.26 8.04
N LYS A 35 -12.35 0.27 8.63
CA LYS A 35 -12.60 1.72 8.73
C LYS A 35 -11.51 2.47 9.51
N ASN A 36 -10.83 1.78 10.43
CA ASN A 36 -9.75 2.34 11.24
C ASN A 36 -8.40 2.34 10.50
N ASN A 37 -8.30 1.68 9.33
CA ASN A 37 -7.12 1.75 8.48
C ASN A 37 -7.18 2.98 7.56
N ILE A 38 -7.09 4.15 8.20
CA ILE A 38 -7.14 5.46 7.54
C ILE A 38 -6.12 5.53 6.39
N GLY A 39 -4.92 4.99 6.59
CA GLY A 39 -3.86 5.01 5.59
C GLY A 39 -4.22 4.32 4.28
N VAL A 40 -4.92 3.18 4.32
CA VAL A 40 -5.38 2.51 3.09
C VAL A 40 -6.44 3.36 2.39
N HIS A 41 -7.43 3.87 3.13
CA HIS A 41 -8.47 4.70 2.53
C HIS A 41 -7.89 5.96 1.88
N GLU A 42 -6.86 6.55 2.47
CA GLU A 42 -6.14 7.68 1.88
C GLU A 42 -5.36 7.28 0.63
N CYS A 43 -4.64 6.14 0.64
CA CYS A 43 -3.96 5.62 -0.55
C CYS A 43 -4.93 5.45 -1.74
N LEU A 44 -6.15 4.96 -1.47
CA LEU A 44 -7.16 4.69 -2.49
C LEU A 44 -7.83 5.96 -3.04
N LYS A 45 -7.78 7.09 -2.32
CA LYS A 45 -8.31 8.38 -2.79
C LYS A 45 -7.39 9.08 -3.79
N ARG A 46 -6.10 8.72 -3.82
CA ARG A 46 -5.10 9.33 -4.73
C ARG A 46 -5.38 8.97 -6.19
N LYS A 47 -4.89 9.79 -7.12
CA LYS A 47 -5.04 9.54 -8.56
C LYS A 47 -4.48 8.19 -8.97
N ASN A 48 -3.25 7.90 -8.55
CA ASN A 48 -2.58 6.62 -8.78
C ASN A 48 -2.49 5.85 -7.47
N THR A 49 -2.79 4.55 -7.50
CA THR A 49 -2.51 3.65 -6.39
C THR A 49 -1.77 2.44 -6.92
N ILE A 50 -0.59 2.18 -6.36
CA ILE A 50 0.23 1.02 -6.67
C ILE A 50 0.14 0.05 -5.51
N MET A 51 -0.03 -1.23 -5.84
CA MET A 51 0.20 -2.34 -4.94
C MET A 51 1.58 -2.91 -5.22
N LEU A 52 2.29 -3.23 -4.15
CA LEU A 52 3.56 -3.95 -4.20
C LEU A 52 3.64 -4.92 -3.03
N THR A 53 4.64 -5.80 -3.04
CA THR A 53 4.95 -6.71 -1.95
C THR A 53 6.34 -6.45 -1.41
N HIS A 54 6.57 -6.80 -0.15
CA HIS A 54 7.89 -6.72 0.47
C HIS A 54 8.01 -7.77 1.57
N ASP A 55 9.23 -8.13 1.95
CA ASP A 55 9.50 -9.02 3.08
C ASP A 55 10.05 -8.24 4.29
N SER A 56 10.50 -8.96 5.31
CA SER A 56 11.04 -8.42 6.56
C SER A 56 12.39 -7.71 6.40
N ARG A 57 13.06 -7.83 5.25
CA ARG A 57 14.33 -7.15 4.96
C ARG A 57 14.13 -5.73 4.44
N PHE A 58 12.91 -5.41 3.99
CA PHE A 58 12.59 -4.05 3.61
C PHE A 58 12.70 -3.10 4.80
N ARG A 59 13.11 -1.86 4.54
CA ARG A 59 13.38 -0.86 5.58
C ARG A 59 12.16 -0.61 6.47
N SER A 60 12.43 -0.06 7.65
CA SER A 60 11.39 0.44 8.55
C SER A 60 10.59 1.60 7.91
N PRO A 61 9.31 1.76 8.29
CA PRO A 61 8.49 2.88 7.85
C PRO A 61 9.04 4.22 8.36
N GLU A 62 8.75 5.30 7.64
CA GLU A 62 9.20 6.67 7.97
C GLU A 62 8.36 7.35 9.08
N GLY A 63 7.40 6.63 9.67
CA GLY A 63 6.50 7.16 10.69
C GLY A 63 5.78 6.05 11.45
N GLU A 64 4.94 6.45 12.40
CA GLU A 64 4.13 5.53 13.19
C GLU A 64 3.07 4.85 12.31
N ILE A 65 3.04 3.52 12.36
CA ILE A 65 2.09 2.70 11.58
C ILE A 65 0.88 2.24 12.41
N VAL A 66 0.91 2.46 13.72
CA VAL A 66 -0.17 2.14 14.65
C VAL A 66 -0.26 3.26 15.68
N LEU A 67 -1.42 3.89 15.77
CA LEU A 67 -1.75 4.86 16.81
C LEU A 67 -2.77 4.21 17.74
N LYS A 68 -2.49 4.20 19.04
CA LYS A 68 -3.40 3.64 20.04
C LYS A 68 -3.73 4.70 21.09
N ASP A 69 -5.02 4.97 21.26
CA ASP A 69 -5.51 5.87 22.30
C ASP A 69 -6.70 5.25 23.05
N LYS A 70 -7.35 6.05 23.91
CA LYS A 70 -8.55 5.63 24.66
C LYS A 70 -9.75 5.31 23.76
N LYS A 71 -9.75 5.76 22.50
CA LYS A 71 -10.84 5.60 21.52
C LYS A 71 -10.61 4.41 20.57
N GLY A 72 -9.40 3.86 20.51
CA GLY A 72 -9.12 2.61 19.81
C GLY A 72 -7.74 2.53 19.20
N ILE A 73 -7.63 1.70 18.17
CA ILE A 73 -6.41 1.51 17.36
C ILE A 73 -6.70 2.07 15.97
N LEU A 74 -5.83 2.95 15.49
CA LEU A 74 -5.85 3.51 14.15
C LEU A 74 -4.57 3.13 13.41
N PHE A 75 -4.69 2.95 12.09
CA PHE A 75 -3.55 2.70 11.22
C PHE A 75 -3.44 3.88 10.24
N PRO A 76 -2.60 4.88 10.56
CA PRO A 76 -2.38 6.01 9.67
C PRO A 76 -1.59 5.58 8.44
N GLY A 77 -1.62 6.40 7.39
CA GLY A 77 -0.68 6.24 6.29
C GLY A 77 0.65 6.92 6.61
N VAL A 78 1.72 6.45 5.98
CA VAL A 78 3.07 6.96 6.17
C VAL A 78 3.69 7.40 4.84
N PRO A 79 4.58 8.40 4.82
CA PRO A 79 5.31 8.78 3.61
C PRO A 79 6.08 7.59 2.99
N PHE A 80 6.35 7.69 1.69
CA PHE A 80 7.12 6.68 0.96
C PHE A 80 8.16 7.35 0.04
N SER A 81 9.34 7.61 0.59
CA SER A 81 10.37 8.45 -0.02
C SER A 81 10.91 7.96 -1.38
N GLU A 82 10.75 6.68 -1.73
CA GLU A 82 11.14 6.13 -3.03
C GLU A 82 10.28 6.64 -4.18
N VAL A 83 9.06 7.13 -3.89
CA VAL A 83 8.17 7.73 -4.89
C VAL A 83 8.33 9.24 -4.85
N LYS A 84 8.92 9.81 -5.91
CA LYS A 84 9.06 11.26 -6.08
C LYS A 84 7.84 11.83 -6.83
N ALA A 85 6.73 11.97 -6.11
CA ALA A 85 5.47 12.54 -6.59
C ALA A 85 4.83 13.42 -5.50
N VAL A 86 3.63 13.96 -5.76
CA VAL A 86 2.88 14.77 -4.81
C VAL A 86 1.93 13.88 -3.99
N ASN A 87 1.68 14.26 -2.73
CA ASN A 87 0.74 13.58 -1.82
C ASN A 87 1.00 12.08 -1.65
N VAL A 88 2.28 11.70 -1.62
CA VAL A 88 2.70 10.30 -1.52
C VAL A 88 2.40 9.77 -0.12
N ILE A 89 1.62 8.71 -0.08
CA ILE A 89 1.27 8.01 1.15
C ILE A 89 1.29 6.51 0.91
N SER A 90 1.68 5.77 1.92
CA SER A 90 1.68 4.32 1.90
C SER A 90 1.00 3.74 3.12
N SER A 91 0.44 2.55 2.98
CA SER A 91 -0.15 1.80 4.09
C SER A 91 -0.23 0.31 3.77
N SER A 92 -0.16 -0.52 4.79
CA SER A 92 -0.39 -1.95 4.70
C SER A 92 -1.88 -2.25 4.84
N PRO A 93 -2.49 -3.00 3.90
CA PRO A 93 -3.89 -3.35 3.99
C PRO A 93 -4.15 -4.49 4.97
N SER A 94 -5.41 -4.69 5.35
CA SER A 94 -5.76 -5.83 6.19
C SER A 94 -5.49 -7.17 5.50
N LYS A 95 -5.39 -8.24 6.29
CA LYS A 95 -5.21 -9.62 5.80
C LYS A 95 -6.25 -10.01 4.74
N LYS A 96 -7.48 -9.52 4.88
CA LYS A 96 -8.58 -9.77 3.94
C LYS A 96 -8.30 -9.13 2.57
N ILE A 97 -7.84 -7.89 2.56
CA ILE A 97 -7.49 -7.17 1.34
C ILE A 97 -6.20 -7.73 0.72
N HIS A 98 -5.21 -8.07 1.53
CA HIS A 98 -4.01 -8.79 1.07
C HIS A 98 -4.40 -10.07 0.30
N ALA A 99 -5.22 -10.95 0.90
CA ALA A 99 -5.68 -12.17 0.24
C ALA A 99 -6.47 -11.91 -1.06
N LEU A 100 -7.29 -10.85 -1.08
CA LEU A 100 -8.00 -10.42 -2.28
C LEU A 100 -7.03 -10.03 -3.41
N LEU A 101 -5.99 -9.25 -3.09
CA LEU A 101 -4.98 -8.80 -4.03
C LEU A 101 -4.14 -9.99 -4.57
N MET A 102 -3.76 -10.93 -3.69
CA MET A 102 -3.06 -12.15 -4.09
C MET A 102 -3.86 -12.94 -5.13
N LYS A 103 -5.16 -13.14 -4.87
CA LYS A 103 -6.06 -13.83 -5.79
C LYS A 103 -6.22 -13.06 -7.11
N LYS A 104 -6.39 -11.74 -7.05
CA LYS A 104 -6.59 -10.87 -8.23
C LYS A 104 -5.39 -10.90 -9.17
N PHE A 105 -4.17 -10.88 -8.63
CA PHE A 105 -2.93 -10.85 -9.40
C PHE A 105 -2.25 -12.22 -9.55
N LYS A 106 -2.90 -13.30 -9.09
CA LYS A 106 -2.39 -14.68 -9.15
C LYS A 106 -1.01 -14.85 -8.51
N LEU A 107 -0.76 -14.12 -7.43
CA LEU A 107 0.51 -14.12 -6.71
C LEU A 107 0.52 -15.25 -5.67
N LYS A 108 1.67 -15.90 -5.51
CA LYS A 108 1.93 -16.91 -4.48
C LYS A 108 3.09 -16.44 -3.62
N LEU A 109 2.77 -15.80 -2.50
CA LEU A 109 3.75 -15.30 -1.54
C LEU A 109 3.93 -16.31 -0.41
N LYS A 110 5.14 -16.35 0.18
CA LYS A 110 5.40 -17.12 1.40
C LYS A 110 5.39 -16.20 2.61
N ASP A 111 6.38 -15.32 2.70
CA ASP A 111 6.65 -14.47 3.87
C ASP A 111 6.61 -12.97 3.52
N GLU A 112 5.92 -12.63 2.43
CA GLU A 112 5.80 -11.24 1.95
C GLU A 112 4.47 -10.61 2.37
N ALA A 113 4.53 -9.35 2.78
CA ALA A 113 3.38 -8.50 3.05
C ALA A 113 3.03 -7.66 1.82
N THR A 114 1.81 -7.12 1.79
CA THR A 114 1.39 -6.15 0.77
C THR A 114 1.53 -4.74 1.30
N LEU A 115 1.97 -3.83 0.43
CA LEU A 115 1.97 -2.41 0.65
C LEU A 115 1.20 -1.72 -0.47
N LEU A 116 0.37 -0.73 -0.11
CA LEU A 116 -0.26 0.18 -1.05
C LEU A 116 0.47 1.51 -1.00
N ILE A 117 0.67 2.14 -2.16
CA ILE A 117 1.20 3.50 -2.28
C ILE A 117 0.23 4.31 -3.13
N GLY A 118 -0.35 5.36 -2.56
CA GLY A 118 -1.13 6.36 -3.28
C GLY A 118 -0.32 7.62 -3.56
N PHE A 119 -0.49 8.22 -4.74
CA PHE A 119 0.10 9.53 -5.10
C PHE A 119 -0.64 10.17 -6.29
N ASP A 120 -0.42 11.48 -6.48
CA ASP A 120 -1.07 12.28 -7.52
C ASP A 120 -0.14 12.62 -8.71
#